data_AF-G0NW29-F1
#
_entry.id   AF-G0NW29-F1
#
_cell.length_a   1.000
_cell.length_b   1.000
_cell.length_c   1.000
_cell.angle_alpha   90.00
_cell.angle_beta   90.00
_cell.angle_gamma   90.00
#
_symmetry.space_group_name_H-M   'P 1'
#
loop_
_entity.id
_entity.type
_entity.pdbx_description
1 polymer ?
#
loop_
_entity_poly.entity_id
_entity_poly.type
_entity_poly.pdbx_seq_one_letter_code
_entity_poly.pdbx_strand_id
1 'polypeptide(L)'
;MSIAVNNGLSIIRRCTQRFLGSYNMRPPIEPDPGMCCQEGCESCVWLVYAQELLDYFRSKYPTDTLKRVKEEIGDKIESPSVKEYVMMEISMTEKRYRDMASIGIKKTKSGERK
;
A
#
# COMPACT_ATOMS: atom_id res chain seq x y z
N MET A 1 -28.75 -18.04 0.09
CA MET A 1 -27.44 -18.27 0.72
C MET A 1 -26.48 -18.73 -0.36
N SER A 2 -25.21 -18.35 -0.23
CA SER A 2 -24.07 -18.64 -1.13
C SER A 2 -23.77 -17.57 -2.19
N ILE A 3 -22.94 -16.60 -1.80
CA ILE A 3 -22.21 -15.73 -2.73
C ILE A 3 -20.97 -16.51 -3.17
N ALA A 4 -20.93 -16.91 -4.44
CA ALA A 4 -19.78 -17.56 -5.05
C ALA A 4 -18.70 -16.51 -5.33
N VAL A 5 -17.60 -16.56 -4.57
CA VAL A 5 -16.39 -15.77 -4.83
C VAL A 5 -15.61 -16.48 -5.94
N ASN A 6 -15.85 -16.09 -7.19
CA ASN A 6 -15.07 -16.58 -8.32
C ASN A 6 -13.72 -15.84 -8.36
N ASN A 7 -12.71 -16.48 -7.78
CA ASN A 7 -11.29 -16.12 -7.92
C ASN A 7 -10.84 -16.34 -9.38
N GLY A 8 -11.04 -15.32 -10.22
CA GLY A 8 -10.56 -15.29 -11.60
C GLY A 8 -9.06 -14.99 -11.67
N LEU A 9 -8.24 -16.00 -11.37
CA LEU A 9 -6.79 -15.97 -11.58
C LEU A 9 -6.44 -16.74 -12.86
N SER A 10 -6.42 -16.05 -14.01
CA SER A 10 -5.82 -16.52 -15.27
C SER A 10 -5.78 -15.31 -16.22
N ILE A 11 -4.63 -14.72 -16.56
CA ILE A 11 -3.79 -15.12 -17.69
C ILE A 11 -2.40 -14.45 -17.55
N ILE A 12 -1.37 -15.26 -17.70
CA ILE A 12 0.05 -14.97 -17.55
C ILE A 12 0.58 -14.16 -18.76
N ARG A 13 1.16 -12.95 -18.55
CA ARG A 13 2.25 -12.36 -19.38
C ARG A 13 2.79 -10.99 -18.85
N ARG A 14 3.52 -11.01 -17.73
CA ARG A 14 4.59 -10.05 -17.31
C ARG A 14 5.20 -10.51 -15.97
N CYS A 15 5.95 -11.61 -16.02
CA CYS A 15 6.09 -12.58 -14.94
C CYS A 15 6.98 -12.23 -13.72
N THR A 16 7.31 -10.98 -13.37
CA THR A 16 8.12 -10.76 -12.14
C THR A 16 7.84 -9.54 -11.27
N GLN A 17 7.10 -8.51 -11.69
CA GLN A 17 7.13 -7.24 -10.91
C GLN A 17 5.91 -6.95 -10.02
N ARG A 18 4.94 -7.87 -9.93
CA ARG A 18 3.74 -7.70 -9.08
C ARG A 18 3.45 -8.88 -8.17
N PHE A 19 4.44 -9.76 -8.02
CA PHE A 19 4.35 -11.03 -7.33
C PHE A 19 4.51 -10.88 -5.81
N LEU A 20 3.83 -9.92 -5.17
CA LEU A 20 3.62 -9.88 -3.70
C LEU A 20 2.29 -9.18 -3.32
N GLY A 21 1.32 -9.07 -4.24
CA GLY A 21 -0.01 -8.49 -3.97
C GLY A 21 -0.96 -9.37 -3.12
N SER A 22 -0.43 -10.39 -2.47
CA SER A 22 -1.06 -11.28 -1.50
C SER A 22 0.15 -11.85 -0.76
N TYR A 23 0.32 -11.76 0.56
CA TYR A 23 -0.57 -12.24 1.62
C TYR A 23 -0.04 -11.71 2.97
N ASN A 24 -0.14 -10.41 3.24
CA ASN A 24 -0.04 -9.94 4.63
C ASN A 24 -1.40 -10.16 5.31
N MET A 25 -1.67 -11.40 5.72
CA MET A 25 -2.81 -11.70 6.61
C MET A 25 -2.57 -11.17 8.03
N ARG A 26 -1.30 -10.95 8.37
CA ARG A 26 -0.86 -10.42 9.66
C ARG A 26 -0.54 -8.94 9.53
N PRO A 27 -0.81 -8.15 10.59
CA PRO A 27 -0.33 -6.78 10.64
C PRO A 27 1.20 -6.78 10.57
N PRO A 28 1.81 -5.84 9.82
CA PRO A 28 3.26 -5.69 9.79
C PRO A 28 3.79 -5.36 11.18
N ILE A 29 5.04 -5.75 11.44
CA ILE A 29 5.69 -5.57 12.73
C ILE A 29 6.25 -4.16 12.78
N GLU A 30 5.97 -3.46 13.87
CA GLU A 30 6.50 -2.11 14.12
C GLU A 30 8.03 -2.14 14.20
N PRO A 31 8.74 -1.21 13.56
CA PRO A 31 10.17 -1.10 13.70
C PRO A 31 10.54 -0.61 15.10
N ASP A 32 11.63 -1.13 15.66
CA ASP A 32 12.17 -0.63 16.92
C ASP A 32 12.64 0.83 16.74
N PRO A 33 12.32 1.75 17.68
CA PRO A 33 12.69 3.15 17.57
C PRO A 33 14.21 3.36 17.44
N GLY A 34 15.03 2.47 18.01
CA GLY A 34 16.49 2.48 17.89
C GLY A 34 17.02 2.16 16.49
N MET A 35 16.18 1.68 15.57
CA MET A 35 16.53 1.39 14.18
C MET A 35 16.33 2.59 13.24
N CYS A 36 15.76 3.69 13.74
CA CYS A 36 15.57 4.91 12.96
C CYS A 36 16.76 5.86 13.13
N CYS A 37 17.45 6.19 12.05
CA CYS A 37 18.52 7.19 12.07
C CYS A 37 18.03 8.64 12.23
N GLN A 38 16.71 8.86 12.21
CA GLN A 38 16.04 10.17 12.33
C GLN A 38 16.35 11.19 11.20
N GLU A 39 17.08 10.80 10.16
CA GLU A 39 17.49 11.70 9.05
C GLU A 39 16.59 11.62 7.81
N GLY A 40 15.64 10.68 7.74
CA GLY A 40 14.73 10.56 6.60
C GLY A 40 15.39 10.03 5.32
N CYS A 41 16.16 8.95 5.44
CA CYS A 41 16.83 8.30 4.32
C CYS A 41 15.88 7.46 3.45
N GLU A 42 16.33 7.09 2.24
CA GLU A 42 15.56 6.30 1.27
C GLU A 42 15.16 4.90 1.78
N SER A 43 15.95 4.32 2.69
CA SER A 43 15.69 3.04 3.35
C SER A 43 15.15 3.21 4.78
N CYS A 44 14.35 4.26 5.00
CA CYS A 44 13.77 4.53 6.32
C CYS A 44 12.88 3.37 6.77
N VAL A 45 13.17 2.83 7.97
CA VAL A 45 12.41 1.72 8.58
C VAL A 45 10.92 2.05 8.71
N TRP A 46 10.58 3.31 9.01
CA TRP A 46 9.21 3.78 9.07
C TRP A 46 8.54 3.85 7.70
N LEU A 47 9.29 4.17 6.64
CA LEU A 47 8.75 4.18 5.28
C LEU A 47 8.42 2.75 4.81
N VAL A 48 9.32 1.80 5.06
CA VAL A 48 9.09 0.38 4.75
C VAL A 48 7.86 -0.13 5.50
N TYR A 49 7.80 0.10 6.80
CA TYR A 49 6.65 -0.25 7.63
C TYR A 49 5.34 0.38 7.10
N ALA A 50 5.38 1.65 6.68
CA ALA A 50 4.22 2.33 6.13
C ALA A 50 3.72 1.73 4.82
N GLN A 51 4.64 1.31 3.94
CA GLN A 51 4.29 0.65 2.69
C GLN A 51 3.64 -0.71 2.94
N GLU A 52 4.17 -1.48 3.88
CA GLU A 52 3.56 -2.75 4.28
C GLU A 52 2.16 -2.56 4.89
N LEU A 53 1.97 -1.49 5.68
CA LEU A 53 0.66 -1.11 6.22
C LEU A 53 -0.33 -0.70 5.13
N LEU A 54 0.12 0.01 4.08
CA LEU A 54 -0.73 0.35 2.94
C LEU A 54 -1.26 -0.92 2.28
N ASP A 55 -0.41 -1.91 2.02
CA ASP A 55 -0.83 -3.16 1.38
C ASP A 55 -1.72 -4.00 2.31
N TYR A 56 -1.40 -4.06 3.61
CA TYR A 56 -2.22 -4.72 4.61
C TYR A 56 -3.63 -4.11 4.67
N PHE A 57 -3.74 -2.79 4.85
CA PHE A 57 -5.04 -2.13 4.95
C PHE A 57 -5.78 -2.04 3.63
N ARG A 58 -5.11 -2.03 2.48
CA ARG A 58 -5.77 -2.03 1.18
C ARG A 58 -6.62 -3.28 0.97
N SER A 59 -6.16 -4.43 1.48
CA SER A 59 -6.93 -5.68 1.42
C SER A 59 -8.17 -5.68 2.30
N LYS A 60 -8.15 -4.93 3.43
CA LYS A 60 -9.23 -4.91 4.43
C LYS A 60 -10.17 -3.72 4.32
N TYR A 61 -9.63 -2.55 3.96
CA TYR A 61 -10.28 -1.24 3.99
C TYR A 61 -9.84 -0.41 2.77
N PRO A 62 -10.28 -0.76 1.55
CA PRO A 62 -9.82 -0.13 0.30
C PRO A 62 -10.15 1.37 0.20
N THR A 63 -11.19 1.84 0.87
CA THR A 63 -11.60 3.26 0.82
C THR A 63 -10.78 4.15 1.76
N ASP A 64 -10.46 3.64 2.96
CA ASP A 64 -9.87 4.40 4.07
C ASP A 64 -8.41 4.05 4.37
N THR A 65 -7.75 3.33 3.46
CA THR A 65 -6.39 2.80 3.63
C THR A 65 -5.42 3.87 4.11
N LEU A 66 -5.30 4.98 3.37
CA LEU A 66 -4.33 6.05 3.67
C LEU A 66 -4.57 6.71 5.02
N LYS A 67 -5.84 6.91 5.41
CA LYS A 67 -6.19 7.54 6.68
C LYS A 67 -5.71 6.68 7.85
N ARG A 68 -5.98 5.37 7.79
CA ARG A 68 -5.56 4.41 8.82
C ARG A 68 -4.05 4.32 8.95
N VAL A 69 -3.32 4.30 7.83
CA VAL A 69 -1.84 4.31 7.87
C VAL A 69 -1.30 5.58 8.54
N LYS A 70 -1.88 6.75 8.24
CA LYS A 70 -1.45 8.01 8.85
C LYS A 70 -1.70 8.05 10.35
N GLU A 71 -2.85 7.56 10.80
CA GLU A 71 -3.19 7.45 12.23
C GLU A 71 -2.24 6.48 12.94
N GLU A 72 -1.94 5.32 12.34
CA GLU A 72 -1.05 4.32 12.93
C GLU A 72 0.39 4.81 13.12
N ILE A 73 0.91 5.61 12.19
CA ILE A 73 2.32 6.03 12.18
C ILE A 73 2.52 7.39 12.84
N GLY A 74 1.48 8.24 12.84
CA GLY A 74 1.58 9.64 13.19
C GLY A 74 2.22 9.90 14.56
N ASP A 75 1.88 9.10 15.56
CA ASP A 75 2.36 9.32 16.93
C ASP A 75 3.60 8.50 17.28
N LYS A 76 4.03 7.58 16.40
CA LYS A 76 5.18 6.68 16.63
C LYS A 76 6.52 7.27 16.18
N ILE A 77 6.49 8.21 15.23
CA ILE A 77 7.70 8.87 14.74
C ILE A 77 8.00 10.12 15.57
N GLU A 78 9.10 10.08 16.32
CA GLU A 78 9.56 11.19 17.16
C GLU A 78 10.05 12.40 16.35
N SER A 79 10.79 12.15 15.26
CA SER A 79 11.38 13.21 14.44
C SER A 79 10.33 13.82 13.50
N PRO A 80 10.03 15.14 13.60
CA PRO A 80 9.03 15.79 12.75
C PRO A 80 9.42 15.76 11.27
N SER A 81 10.71 15.86 10.97
CA SER A 81 11.24 15.79 9.60
C SER A 81 10.98 14.41 8.97
N VAL A 82 11.22 13.34 9.72
CA VAL A 82 10.95 11.96 9.26
C VAL A 82 9.46 11.73 9.11
N LYS A 83 8.66 12.22 10.05
CA LYS A 83 7.20 12.11 10.02
C LYS A 83 6.63 12.73 8.75
N GLU A 84 7.04 13.96 8.42
CA GLU A 84 6.58 14.63 7.20
C GLU A 84 7.03 13.90 5.94
N TYR A 85 8.29 13.46 5.88
CA TYR A 85 8.82 12.69 4.77
C TYR A 85 8.00 11.41 4.52
N VAL A 86 7.76 10.61 5.57
CA VAL A 86 6.97 9.38 5.47
C VAL A 86 5.53 9.71 5.04
N MET A 87 4.90 10.74 5.63
CA MET A 87 3.52 11.15 5.29
C MET A 87 3.36 11.59 3.83
N MET A 88 4.36 12.28 3.28
CA MET A 88 4.38 12.68 1.89
C MET A 88 4.51 11.46 0.97
N GLU A 89 5.48 10.58 1.23
CA GLU A 89 5.75 9.42 0.38
C GLU A 89 4.58 8.42 0.35
N ILE A 90 3.93 8.15 1.49
CA ILE A 90 2.74 7.27 1.52
C ILE A 90 1.57 7.89 0.74
N SER A 91 1.41 9.20 0.80
CA SER A 91 0.35 9.91 0.09
C SER A 91 0.59 9.87 -1.42
N MET A 92 1.85 10.07 -1.86
CA MET A 92 2.23 9.91 -3.27
C MET A 92 2.04 8.48 -3.75
N THR A 93 2.43 7.50 -2.95
CA THR A 93 2.30 6.08 -3.27
C THR A 93 0.85 5.66 -3.45
N GLU A 94 -0.04 6.08 -2.56
CA GLU A 94 -1.47 5.80 -2.67
C GLU A 94 -2.09 6.50 -3.90
N LYS A 95 -1.70 7.75 -4.17
CA LYS A 95 -2.15 8.45 -5.39
C LYS A 95 -1.74 7.70 -6.66
N ARG A 96 -0.45 7.32 -6.76
CA ARG A 96 0.08 6.54 -7.89
C ARG A 96 -0.69 5.21 -8.05
N TYR A 97 -1.01 4.54 -6.95
CA TYR A 97 -1.80 3.31 -6.98
C TYR A 97 -3.22 3.56 -7.54
N ARG A 98 -3.93 4.58 -7.08
CA ARG A 98 -5.28 4.95 -7.56
C ARG A 98 -5.28 5.34 -9.03
N ASP A 99 -4.28 6.09 -9.47
CA ASP A 99 -4.11 6.48 -10.87
C ASP A 99 -3.92 5.25 -11.76
N MET A 100 -3.05 4.32 -11.36
CA MET A 100 -2.83 3.06 -12.07
C MET A 100 -4.09 2.17 -12.09
N ALA A 101 -4.82 2.08 -10.98
CA ALA A 101 -6.08 1.33 -10.91
C ALA A 101 -7.14 1.90 -11.86
N SER A 102 -7.23 3.24 -11.95
CA SER A 102 -8.16 3.94 -12.84
C SER A 102 -7.86 3.67 -14.32
N ILE A 103 -6.58 3.58 -14.69
CA ILE A 103 -6.15 3.21 -16.05
C ILE A 103 -6.58 1.78 -16.40
N GLY A 104 -6.47 0.85 -15.45
CA GLY A 104 -6.92 -0.54 -15.61
C GLY A 104 -8.41 -0.64 -15.92
N ILE A 105 -9.24 0.12 -15.18
CA ILE A 105 -10.70 0.16 -15.37
C ILE A 105 -11.07 0.76 -16.73
N LYS A 106 -10.37 1.79 -17.21
CA LYS A 106 -10.62 2.37 -18.53
C LYS A 106 -10.38 1.36 -19.66
N LYS A 107 -9.32 0.56 -19.57
CA LYS A 107 -8.99 -0.46 -20.58
C LYS A 107 -10.02 -1.59 -20.66
N THR A 108 -10.57 -2.06 -19.53
CA THR A 108 -11.62 -3.09 -19.56
C THR A 108 -12.91 -2.57 -20.21
N LYS A 109 -13.32 -1.32 -19.91
CA LYS A 109 -14.51 -0.71 -20.50
C LYS A 109 -14.39 -0.41 -22.00
N SER A 110 -13.17 -0.19 -22.51
CA SER A 110 -12.93 -0.06 -23.95
C SER A 110 -12.89 -1.39 -24.69
N GLY A 111 -12.56 -2.50 -24.00
CA GLY A 111 -12.51 -3.84 -24.59
C GLY A 111 -13.87 -4.53 -24.69
N GLU A 112 -14.82 -4.17 -23.81
CA GLU A 112 -16.16 -4.77 -23.74
C GLU A 112 -17.16 -4.14 -24.73
N ARG A 113 -16.74 -3.12 -25.48
CA ARG A 113 -17.56 -2.41 -26.48
C ARG A 113 -17.31 -2.92 -27.90
N LYS A 114 -17.08 -4.23 -28.05
CA LYS A 114 -16.85 -4.88 -29.35
C LYS A 114 -17.61 -6.20 -29.44
#